data_AF-A0A520I348-F1
#
_entry.id   AF-A0A520I348-F1
#
_cell.length_a   1.000
_cell.length_b   1.000
_cell.length_c   1.000
_cell.angle_alpha   90.00
_cell.angle_beta   90.00
_cell.angle_gamma   90.00
#
_symmetry.space_group_name_H-M   'P 1'
#
loop_
_entity.id
_entity.type
_entity.pdbx_description
1 polymer ?
#
loop_
_entity_poly.entity_id
_entity_poly.type
_entity_poly.pdbx_seq_one_letter_code
_entity_poly.pdbx_strand_id
1 'polypeptide(L)'
;RERPVRAWPAHVGSAAVVLALVLAPWTIRNYEAFGRIIPLRSNMGMELALANHPAAVGNRDLKTVLLDRLREIHPQESQRAFDTMQAMGGERVYADRLGAEAKAWIAAHPAQFAALCVRHGVQFYFPPAWQWNLYVDSPTNTMGVKLLLVYLFSALGLLGAVAGLVLWRGPALYPAVMLLVPVVTYAVVQPVLRYHYLIHGISIFLAVEFVRRVVGMVAANRRAVG
;
A
#
# COMPACT_ATOMS: atom_id res chain seq x y z
N ARG A 1 28.12 12.82 -4.95
CA ARG A 1 28.19 13.92 -3.96
C ARG A 1 26.89 13.91 -3.17
N GLU A 2 26.95 13.56 -1.88
CA GLU A 2 25.80 13.72 -0.98
C GLU A 2 25.44 15.21 -0.93
N ARG A 3 24.20 15.56 -1.29
CA ARG A 3 23.77 16.97 -1.29
C ARG A 3 23.44 17.38 0.14
N PRO A 4 23.82 18.58 0.58
CA PRO A 4 23.55 19.02 1.94
C PRO A 4 22.05 19.08 2.19
N VAL A 5 21.61 18.64 3.38
CA VAL A 5 20.19 18.58 3.78
C VAL A 5 19.45 19.91 3.55
N ARG A 6 20.17 21.04 3.67
CA ARG A 6 19.66 22.39 3.38
C ARG A 6 19.10 22.57 1.95
N ALA A 7 19.50 21.74 0.99
CA ALA A 7 19.02 21.79 -0.40
C ALA A 7 17.75 20.94 -0.64
N TRP A 8 17.33 20.13 0.33
CA TRP A 8 16.19 19.23 0.19
C TRP A 8 14.86 19.97 -0.04
N PRO A 9 14.56 21.10 0.63
CA PRO A 9 13.31 21.83 0.38
C PRO A 9 13.16 22.28 -1.07
N ALA A 10 14.25 22.74 -1.69
CA ALA A 10 14.25 23.13 -3.10
C ALA A 10 13.94 21.93 -4.02
N HIS A 11 14.54 20.77 -3.75
CA HIS A 11 14.29 19.55 -4.52
C HIS A 11 12.88 18.99 -4.35
N VAL A 12 12.37 18.99 -3.11
CA VAL A 12 10.98 18.62 -2.81
C VAL A 12 10.02 19.59 -3.51
N GLY A 13 10.30 20.89 -3.47
CA GLY A 13 9.53 21.90 -4.20
C GLY A 13 9.53 21.67 -5.71
N SER A 14 10.69 21.40 -6.31
CA SER A 14 10.78 21.06 -7.74
C SER A 14 10.00 19.79 -8.07
N ALA A 15 10.13 18.74 -7.26
CA ALA A 15 9.38 17.49 -7.45
C ALA A 15 7.86 17.72 -7.34
N ALA A 16 7.41 18.55 -6.40
CA ALA A 16 6.00 18.90 -6.25
C ALA A 16 5.46 19.68 -7.45
N VAL A 17 6.24 20.63 -7.99
CA VAL A 17 5.88 21.37 -9.22
C VAL A 17 5.80 20.43 -10.42
N VAL A 18 6.80 19.56 -10.60
CA VAL A 18 6.79 18.56 -11.69
C VAL A 18 5.58 17.64 -11.55
N LEU A 19 5.29 17.14 -10.35
CA LEU A 19 4.13 16.32 -10.09
C LEU A 19 2.82 17.06 -10.43
N ALA A 20 2.68 18.32 -10.01
CA ALA A 20 1.51 19.13 -10.33
C ALA A 20 1.35 19.32 -11.84
N LEU A 21 2.42 19.59 -12.58
CA LEU A 21 2.40 19.72 -14.04
C LEU A 21 2.02 18.42 -14.74
N VAL A 22 2.51 17.28 -14.24
CA VAL A 22 2.17 15.95 -14.77
C VAL A 22 0.70 15.61 -14.52
N LEU A 23 0.16 15.97 -13.35
CA LEU A 23 -1.24 15.72 -13.00
C LEU A 23 -2.21 16.73 -13.63
N ALA A 24 -1.73 17.91 -14.04
CA ALA A 24 -2.58 19.00 -14.51
C ALA A 24 -3.47 18.63 -15.70
N PRO A 25 -2.98 18.00 -16.79
CA PRO A 25 -3.83 17.67 -17.94
C PRO A 25 -5.02 16.78 -17.57
N TRP A 26 -4.78 15.76 -16.75
CA TRP A 26 -5.82 14.86 -16.27
C TRP A 26 -6.79 15.57 -15.32
N THR A 27 -6.27 16.40 -14.41
CA THR A 27 -7.07 17.17 -13.44
C THR A 27 -7.99 18.16 -14.14
N ILE A 28 -7.49 18.87 -15.17
CA ILE A 28 -8.28 19.80 -15.98
C ILE A 28 -9.40 19.06 -16.70
N ARG A 29 -9.07 17.96 -17.38
CA ARG A 29 -10.09 17.11 -18.05
C ARG A 29 -11.17 16.63 -17.08
N ASN A 30 -10.80 16.24 -15.86
CA ASN A 30 -11.77 15.82 -14.85
C ASN A 30 -12.61 17.00 -14.34
N TYR A 31 -12.02 18.18 -14.21
CA TYR A 31 -12.77 19.37 -13.84
C TYR A 31 -13.79 19.75 -14.90
N GLU A 32 -13.43 19.70 -16.18
CA GLU A 32 -14.36 19.96 -17.28
C GLU A 32 -15.49 18.92 -17.34
N ALA A 33 -15.19 17.64 -17.12
CA ALA A 33 -16.18 16.58 -17.15
C ALA A 33 -17.10 16.54 -15.91
N PHE A 34 -16.58 16.90 -14.72
CA PHE A 34 -17.26 16.66 -13.45
C PHE A 34 -17.48 17.90 -12.58
N GLY A 35 -16.93 19.07 -12.96
CA GLY A 35 -17.01 20.32 -12.20
C GLY A 35 -16.25 20.31 -10.87
N ARG A 36 -15.24 19.45 -10.72
CA ARG A 36 -14.50 19.22 -9.47
C ARG A 36 -13.04 18.86 -9.72
N ILE A 37 -12.16 19.24 -8.78
CA ILE A 37 -10.72 18.94 -8.82
C ILE A 37 -10.52 17.47 -8.41
N ILE A 38 -10.25 16.60 -9.39
CA ILE A 38 -9.97 15.17 -9.18
C ILE A 38 -8.61 14.87 -9.82
N PRO A 39 -7.49 14.97 -9.06
CA PRO A 39 -6.15 14.83 -9.63
C PRO A 39 -5.76 13.39 -9.94
N LEU A 40 -6.42 12.41 -9.30
CA LEU A 40 -6.15 10.98 -9.46
C LEU A 40 -7.44 10.24 -9.80
N ARG A 41 -8.08 9.64 -8.79
CA ARG A 41 -9.30 8.84 -8.91
C ARG A 41 -10.36 9.29 -7.91
N SER A 42 -11.63 9.10 -8.29
CA SER A 42 -12.81 9.41 -7.47
C SER A 42 -13.24 8.27 -6.52
N ASN A 43 -12.62 7.09 -6.61
CA ASN A 43 -13.04 5.91 -5.83
C ASN A 43 -12.48 5.86 -4.39
N MET A 44 -11.66 6.85 -3.98
CA MET A 44 -11.00 6.84 -2.66
C MET A 44 -11.98 6.70 -1.49
N GLY A 45 -13.17 7.30 -1.59
CA GLY A 45 -14.19 7.17 -0.55
C GLY A 45 -14.70 5.74 -0.38
N MET A 46 -14.84 4.99 -1.48
CA MET A 46 -15.20 3.58 -1.45
C MET A 46 -14.07 2.71 -0.89
N GLU A 47 -12.81 2.96 -1.27
CA GLU A 47 -11.64 2.24 -0.73
C GLU A 47 -11.50 2.44 0.79
N LEU A 48 -11.76 3.66 1.28
CA LEU A 48 -11.79 3.94 2.72
C LEU A 48 -12.93 3.17 3.40
N ALA A 49 -14.13 3.14 2.82
CA ALA A 49 -15.28 2.43 3.38
C ALA A 49 -15.18 0.91 3.32
N LEU A 50 -14.38 0.39 2.38
CA LEU A 50 -14.06 -1.03 2.26
C LEU A 50 -13.13 -1.48 3.38
N ALA A 51 -12.17 -0.63 3.76
CA ALA A 51 -11.14 -0.95 4.73
C ALA A 51 -11.52 -0.60 6.18
N ASN A 52 -12.32 0.45 6.37
CA ASN A 52 -12.55 1.08 7.67
C ASN A 52 -14.03 1.02 8.04
N HIS A 53 -14.40 -0.05 8.74
CA HIS A 53 -15.75 -0.26 9.23
C HIS A 53 -15.74 -1.23 10.43
N PRO A 54 -16.80 -1.28 11.27
CA PRO A 54 -16.79 -2.07 12.51
C PRO A 54 -16.43 -3.54 12.31
N ALA A 55 -16.95 -4.15 11.24
CA ALA A 55 -16.69 -5.55 10.92
C ALA A 55 -15.22 -5.84 10.56
N ALA A 56 -14.44 -4.85 10.13
CA ALA A 56 -13.02 -5.02 9.80
C ALA A 56 -12.13 -5.20 11.05
N VAL A 57 -12.57 -4.75 12.23
CA VAL A 57 -11.74 -4.73 13.45
C VAL A 57 -11.70 -6.08 14.15
N GLY A 58 -12.78 -6.87 14.04
CA GLY A 58 -12.93 -8.13 14.77
C GLY A 58 -12.02 -9.27 14.28
N ASN A 59 -11.99 -10.35 15.06
CA ASN A 59 -11.21 -11.57 14.78
C ASN A 59 -11.94 -12.57 13.86
N ARG A 60 -12.95 -12.13 13.12
CA ARG A 60 -13.63 -12.97 12.13
C ARG A 60 -12.68 -13.25 10.96
N ASP A 61 -12.99 -14.28 10.18
CA ASP A 61 -12.22 -14.58 8.98
C ASP A 61 -12.14 -13.34 8.07
N LEU A 62 -10.91 -12.86 7.86
CA LEU A 62 -10.65 -11.62 7.13
C LEU A 62 -11.04 -11.73 5.66
N LYS A 63 -10.95 -12.93 5.07
CA LYS A 63 -11.41 -13.19 3.69
C LYS A 63 -12.91 -12.98 3.61
N THR A 64 -13.69 -13.63 4.48
CA THR A 64 -15.15 -13.45 4.54
C THR A 64 -15.53 -11.99 4.79
N VAL A 65 -14.91 -11.32 5.76
CA VAL A 65 -15.22 -9.91 6.07
C VAL A 65 -15.03 -9.01 4.85
N LEU A 66 -13.93 -9.20 4.10
CA LEU A 66 -13.67 -8.42 2.90
C LEU A 66 -14.68 -8.73 1.78
N LEU A 67 -14.96 -10.01 1.52
CA LEU A 67 -15.88 -10.43 0.47
C LEU A 67 -17.32 -9.98 0.76
N ASP A 68 -17.77 -10.07 2.00
CA ASP A 68 -19.08 -9.59 2.42
C ASP A 68 -19.18 -8.08 2.22
N ARG A 69 -18.13 -7.33 2.61
CA ARG A 69 -18.10 -5.88 2.40
C ARG A 69 -18.08 -5.53 0.91
N LEU A 70 -17.31 -6.25 0.09
CA LEU A 70 -17.30 -6.09 -1.36
C LEU A 70 -18.70 -6.28 -1.96
N ARG A 71 -19.40 -7.36 -1.61
CA ARG A 71 -20.79 -7.60 -2.06
C ARG A 71 -21.79 -6.58 -1.50
N GLU A 72 -21.48 -5.96 -0.37
CA GLU A 72 -22.32 -4.94 0.22
C GLU A 72 -22.24 -3.62 -0.54
N ILE A 73 -21.02 -3.15 -0.82
CA ILE A 73 -20.79 -1.78 -1.29
C ILE A 73 -20.25 -1.66 -2.71
N HIS A 74 -19.65 -2.70 -3.30
CA HIS A 74 -18.92 -2.57 -4.56
C HIS A 74 -19.85 -2.87 -5.76
N PRO A 75 -20.09 -1.89 -6.67
CA PRO A 75 -21.03 -2.07 -7.79
C PRO A 75 -20.69 -3.21 -8.74
N GLN A 76 -19.41 -3.59 -8.86
CA GLN A 76 -19.01 -4.72 -9.72
C GLN A 76 -19.25 -6.09 -9.07
N GLU A 77 -19.49 -6.13 -7.76
CA GLU A 77 -19.63 -7.37 -6.97
C GLU A 77 -21.10 -7.63 -6.60
N SER A 78 -22.00 -6.67 -6.86
CA SER A 78 -23.38 -6.73 -6.41
C SER A 78 -24.30 -5.81 -7.22
N GLN A 79 -25.33 -6.42 -7.82
CA GLN A 79 -26.37 -5.68 -8.54
C GLN A 79 -27.06 -4.66 -7.63
N ARG A 80 -27.31 -5.02 -6.36
CA ARG A 80 -27.91 -4.10 -5.39
C ARG A 80 -27.05 -2.85 -5.19
N ALA A 81 -25.72 -3.01 -5.06
CA ALA A 81 -24.81 -1.88 -4.92
C ALA A 81 -24.79 -1.02 -6.21
N PHE A 82 -24.84 -1.66 -7.37
CA PHE A 82 -24.93 -0.98 -8.66
C PHE A 82 -26.22 -0.17 -8.81
N ASP A 83 -27.39 -0.75 -8.50
CA ASP A 83 -28.68 -0.07 -8.56
C ASP A 83 -28.73 1.11 -7.59
N THR A 84 -28.18 0.93 -6.38
CA THR A 84 -28.08 1.98 -5.37
C THR A 84 -27.17 3.11 -5.85
N MET A 85 -26.04 2.80 -6.48
CA MET A 85 -25.14 3.77 -7.09
C MET A 85 -25.84 4.54 -8.23
N GLN A 86 -26.57 3.85 -9.10
CA GLN A 86 -27.33 4.49 -10.18
C GLN A 86 -28.41 5.42 -9.63
N ALA A 87 -29.19 4.97 -8.64
CA ALA A 87 -30.22 5.77 -7.99
C ALA A 87 -29.66 7.03 -7.31
N MET A 88 -28.41 7.01 -6.85
CA MET A 88 -27.70 8.18 -6.29
C MET A 88 -27.15 9.15 -7.34
N GLY A 89 -27.31 8.86 -8.63
CA GLY A 89 -26.79 9.71 -9.70
C GLY A 89 -25.35 9.43 -10.09
N GLY A 90 -24.84 8.22 -9.80
CA GLY A 90 -23.59 7.69 -10.34
C GLY A 90 -22.48 7.43 -9.31
N GLU A 91 -21.37 6.85 -9.80
CA GLU A 91 -20.25 6.34 -9.00
C GLU A 91 -19.66 7.38 -8.04
N ARG A 92 -19.56 8.64 -8.48
CA ARG A 92 -18.95 9.70 -7.68
C ARG A 92 -19.73 10.00 -6.40
N VAL A 93 -21.04 10.30 -6.54
CA VAL A 93 -21.88 10.64 -5.37
C VAL A 93 -21.93 9.47 -4.40
N TYR A 94 -21.99 8.25 -4.96
CA TYR A 94 -21.93 7.02 -4.20
C TYR A 94 -20.61 6.87 -3.41
N ALA A 95 -19.46 7.07 -4.06
CA ALA A 95 -18.15 7.01 -3.43
C ALA A 95 -17.95 8.12 -2.37
N ASP A 96 -18.43 9.34 -2.63
CA ASP A 96 -18.36 10.46 -1.67
C ASP A 96 -19.17 10.17 -0.40
N ARG A 97 -20.37 9.59 -0.55
CA ARG A 97 -21.21 9.15 0.58
C ARG A 97 -20.48 8.10 1.42
N LEU A 98 -19.98 7.04 0.77
CA LEU A 98 -19.21 5.98 1.44
C LEU A 98 -17.96 6.55 2.14
N GLY A 99 -17.27 7.49 1.49
CA GLY A 99 -16.11 8.16 2.06
C GLY A 99 -16.46 9.01 3.29
N ALA A 100 -17.60 9.69 3.29
CA ALA A 100 -18.09 10.45 4.44
C ALA A 100 -18.42 9.51 5.62
N GLU A 101 -19.10 8.40 5.36
CA GLU A 101 -19.41 7.37 6.36
C GLU A 101 -18.13 6.78 6.97
N ALA A 102 -17.16 6.43 6.13
CA ALA A 102 -15.87 5.89 6.57
C ALA A 102 -15.11 6.90 7.44
N LYS A 103 -15.04 8.17 7.02
CA LYS A 103 -14.39 9.24 7.79
C LYS A 103 -15.07 9.47 9.14
N ALA A 104 -16.41 9.47 9.17
CA ALA A 104 -17.17 9.58 10.41
C ALA A 104 -16.86 8.42 11.36
N TRP A 105 -16.79 7.19 10.83
CA TRP A 105 -16.41 6.03 11.62
C TRP A 105 -14.97 6.13 12.16
N ILE A 106 -14.00 6.55 11.33
CA ILE A 106 -12.61 6.76 11.72
C ILE A 106 -12.50 7.80 12.84
N ALA A 107 -13.21 8.92 12.70
CA ALA A 107 -13.23 9.98 13.70
C ALA A 107 -13.81 9.50 15.05
N ALA A 108 -14.83 8.62 15.00
CA ALA A 108 -15.41 8.02 16.20
C ALA A 108 -14.55 6.90 16.81
N HIS A 109 -13.69 6.25 16.05
CA HIS A 109 -12.91 5.07 16.47
C HIS A 109 -11.40 5.14 16.14
N PRO A 110 -10.67 6.18 16.58
CA PRO A 110 -9.29 6.41 16.15
C PRO A 110 -8.32 5.27 16.53
N ALA A 111 -8.52 4.64 17.69
CA ALA A 111 -7.69 3.51 18.12
C ALA A 111 -7.90 2.26 17.24
N GLN A 112 -9.15 1.99 16.85
CA GLN A 112 -9.47 0.88 15.97
C GLN A 112 -8.91 1.14 14.56
N PHE A 113 -9.06 2.37 14.06
CA PHE A 113 -8.45 2.80 12.81
C PHE A 113 -6.92 2.63 12.81
N ALA A 114 -6.24 3.02 13.89
CA ALA A 114 -4.80 2.83 14.02
C ALA A 114 -4.41 1.34 13.98
N ALA A 115 -5.17 0.49 14.68
CA ALA A 115 -4.96 -0.96 14.64
C ALA A 115 -5.15 -1.55 13.23
N LEU A 116 -6.16 -1.07 12.49
CA LEU A 116 -6.36 -1.43 11.08
C LEU A 116 -5.18 -0.98 10.23
N CYS A 117 -4.69 0.25 10.40
CA CYS A 117 -3.53 0.76 9.68
C CYS A 117 -2.27 -0.09 9.89
N VAL A 118 -1.99 -0.46 11.15
CA VAL A 118 -0.86 -1.34 11.47
C VAL A 118 -1.04 -2.70 10.79
N ARG A 119 -2.23 -3.30 10.89
CA ARG A 119 -2.52 -4.59 10.26
C ARG A 119 -2.35 -4.53 8.74
N HIS A 120 -2.88 -3.49 8.09
CA HIS A 120 -2.74 -3.29 6.65
C HIS A 120 -1.28 -3.05 6.26
N GLY A 121 -0.53 -2.29 7.05
CA GLY A 121 0.91 -2.10 6.84
C GLY A 121 1.70 -3.40 6.94
N VAL A 122 1.38 -4.28 7.90
CA VAL A 122 1.97 -5.62 8.01
C VAL A 122 1.57 -6.46 6.80
N GLN A 123 0.28 -6.51 6.46
CA GLN A 123 -0.21 -7.28 5.31
C GLN A 123 0.37 -6.80 3.98
N PHE A 124 0.73 -5.52 3.86
CA PHE A 124 1.38 -4.96 2.69
C PHE A 124 2.76 -5.56 2.42
N TYR A 125 3.53 -5.91 3.46
CA TYR A 125 4.83 -6.57 3.29
C TYR A 125 4.75 -8.10 3.44
N PHE A 126 3.80 -8.57 4.25
CA PHE A 126 3.61 -9.96 4.62
C PHE A 126 2.17 -10.38 4.31
N PRO A 127 1.81 -10.51 3.02
CA PRO A 127 0.43 -10.81 2.63
C PRO A 127 -0.01 -12.20 3.06
N PRO A 128 -1.08 -12.32 3.85
CA PRO A 128 -1.60 -13.60 4.29
C PRO A 128 -2.11 -14.43 3.11
N ALA A 129 -2.16 -15.77 3.29
CA ALA A 129 -2.55 -16.73 2.26
C ALA A 129 -3.85 -16.36 1.53
N TRP A 130 -4.85 -15.85 2.26
CA TRP A 130 -6.15 -15.53 1.70
C TRP A 130 -6.12 -14.40 0.65
N GLN A 131 -5.15 -13.48 0.71
CA GLN A 131 -5.01 -12.42 -0.30
C GLN A 131 -4.59 -12.99 -1.66
N TRP A 132 -3.94 -14.15 -1.67
CA TRP A 132 -3.53 -14.83 -2.90
C TRP A 132 -4.65 -15.65 -3.55
N ASN A 133 -5.71 -15.96 -2.79
CA ASN A 133 -6.81 -16.83 -3.20
C ASN A 133 -8.17 -16.19 -2.88
N LEU A 134 -8.33 -14.89 -3.17
CA LEU A 134 -9.53 -14.14 -2.77
C LEU A 134 -10.82 -14.78 -3.33
N TYR A 135 -10.78 -15.28 -4.57
CA TYR A 135 -11.91 -15.92 -5.27
C TYR A 135 -11.72 -17.42 -5.51
N VAL A 136 -10.75 -18.05 -4.84
CA VAL A 136 -10.46 -19.49 -4.98
C VAL A 136 -10.49 -20.13 -3.61
N ASP A 137 -11.19 -21.25 -3.46
CA ASP A 137 -11.38 -21.90 -2.16
C ASP A 137 -10.34 -22.98 -1.87
N SER A 138 -9.52 -23.37 -2.85
CA SER A 138 -8.45 -24.35 -2.67
C SER A 138 -7.08 -23.68 -2.72
N PRO A 139 -6.30 -23.72 -1.62
CA PRO A 139 -4.89 -23.38 -1.68
C PRO A 139 -4.17 -24.30 -2.65
N THR A 140 -3.33 -23.74 -3.53
CA THR A 140 -2.40 -24.57 -4.30
C THR A 140 -1.40 -25.24 -3.35
N ASN A 141 -0.97 -26.46 -3.66
CA ASN A 141 0.06 -27.18 -2.88
C ASN A 141 1.38 -26.39 -2.74
N THR A 142 1.58 -25.35 -3.56
CA THR A 142 2.75 -24.47 -3.57
C THR A 142 2.61 -23.23 -2.68
N MET A 143 1.46 -22.99 -2.05
CA MET A 143 1.20 -21.76 -1.29
C MET A 143 2.18 -21.55 -0.13
N GLY A 144 2.52 -22.62 0.60
CA GLY A 144 3.46 -22.53 1.72
C GLY A 144 4.86 -22.05 1.26
N VAL A 145 5.37 -22.63 0.18
CA VAL A 145 6.67 -22.23 -0.41
C VAL A 145 6.60 -20.79 -0.93
N LYS A 146 5.50 -20.41 -1.57
CA LYS A 146 5.29 -19.05 -2.07
C LYS A 146 5.31 -18.02 -0.93
N LEU A 147 4.57 -18.26 0.15
CA LEU A 147 4.54 -17.36 1.31
C LEU A 147 5.91 -17.29 1.98
N LEU A 148 6.59 -18.42 2.14
CA LEU A 148 7.94 -18.47 2.69
C LEU A 148 8.90 -17.57 1.89
N LEU A 149 8.93 -17.71 0.57
CA LEU A 149 9.81 -16.92 -0.29
C LEU A 149 9.46 -15.43 -0.24
N VAL A 150 8.17 -15.09 -0.35
CA VAL A 150 7.72 -13.69 -0.28
C VAL A 150 8.10 -13.08 1.07
N TYR A 151 7.84 -13.78 2.18
CA TYR A 151 8.14 -13.26 3.52
C TYR A 151 9.65 -13.14 3.76
N LEU A 152 10.44 -14.09 3.27
CA LEU A 152 11.89 -14.03 3.34
C LEU A 152 12.44 -12.80 2.61
N PHE A 153 12.03 -12.60 1.35
CA PHE A 153 12.49 -11.45 0.57
C PHE A 153 11.95 -10.12 1.09
N SER A 154 10.72 -10.07 1.60
CA SER A 154 10.17 -8.88 2.26
C SER A 154 10.94 -8.56 3.54
N ALA A 155 11.23 -9.54 4.39
CA ALA A 155 11.98 -9.32 5.63
C ALA A 155 13.42 -8.85 5.35
N LEU A 156 14.15 -9.55 4.47
CA LEU A 156 15.50 -9.17 4.06
C LEU A 156 15.51 -7.82 3.33
N GLY A 157 14.51 -7.55 2.50
CA GLY A 157 14.35 -6.29 1.80
C GLY A 157 14.11 -5.11 2.73
N LEU A 158 13.27 -5.29 3.77
CA LEU A 158 13.04 -4.29 4.82
C LEU A 158 14.29 -4.05 5.65
N LEU A 159 15.03 -5.09 6.03
CA LEU A 159 16.33 -4.96 6.69
C LEU A 159 17.33 -4.20 5.80
N GLY A 160 17.36 -4.53 4.50
CA GLY A 160 18.16 -3.82 3.51
C GLY A 160 17.75 -2.36 3.33
N ALA A 161 16.46 -2.04 3.40
CA ALA A 161 15.98 -0.66 3.36
C ALA A 161 16.44 0.13 4.59
N VAL A 162 16.24 -0.42 5.79
CA VAL A 162 16.66 0.22 7.04
C VAL A 162 18.17 0.42 7.06
N ALA A 163 18.95 -0.60 6.67
CA ALA A 163 20.40 -0.48 6.52
C ALA A 163 20.78 0.54 5.43
N GLY A 164 20.04 0.60 4.33
CA GLY A 164 20.20 1.61 3.27
C GLY A 164 20.03 3.04 3.78
N LEU A 165 19.03 3.27 4.62
CA LEU A 165 18.73 4.57 5.24
C LEU A 165 19.78 4.97 6.28
N VAL A 166 20.18 4.04 7.15
CA VAL A 166 20.96 4.35 8.35
C VAL A 166 22.46 4.13 8.17
N LEU A 167 22.85 3.09 7.42
CA LEU A 167 24.23 2.58 7.39
C LEU A 167 24.92 2.78 6.05
N TRP A 168 24.28 2.47 4.93
CA TRP A 168 24.97 2.39 3.64
C TRP A 168 25.13 3.74 2.95
N ARG A 169 24.22 4.69 3.23
CA ARG A 169 24.17 6.05 2.65
C ARG A 169 24.28 6.04 1.10
N GLY A 170 24.20 7.21 0.46
CA GLY A 170 24.28 7.31 -1.00
C GLY A 170 23.10 6.66 -1.77
N PRO A 171 23.34 5.92 -2.87
CA PRO A 171 22.29 5.52 -3.82
C PRO A 171 21.29 4.50 -3.27
N ALA A 172 21.60 3.81 -2.17
CA ALA A 172 20.68 2.88 -1.51
C ALA A 172 19.46 3.58 -0.89
N LEU A 173 19.53 4.90 -0.68
CA LEU A 173 18.42 5.71 -0.18
C LEU A 173 17.19 5.63 -1.10
N TYR A 174 17.39 5.67 -2.42
CA TYR A 174 16.28 5.68 -3.38
C TYR A 174 15.42 4.41 -3.32
N PRO A 175 15.98 3.19 -3.50
CA PRO A 175 15.18 1.97 -3.38
C PRO A 175 14.63 1.77 -1.96
N ALA A 176 15.33 2.21 -0.92
CA ALA A 176 14.81 2.15 0.45
C ALA A 176 13.54 3.01 0.62
N VAL A 177 13.56 4.26 0.14
CA VAL A 177 12.39 5.15 0.16
C VAL A 177 11.26 4.60 -0.71
N MET A 178 11.57 4.05 -1.89
CA MET A 178 10.57 3.44 -2.77
C MET A 178 9.92 2.19 -2.15
N LEU A 179 10.64 1.45 -1.30
CA LEU A 179 10.06 0.33 -0.56
C LEU A 179 9.20 0.79 0.63
N LEU A 180 9.64 1.82 1.35
CA LEU A 180 9.07 2.22 2.65
C LEU A 180 7.90 3.21 2.54
N VAL A 181 7.95 4.16 1.60
CA VAL A 181 6.93 5.22 1.52
C VAL A 181 5.54 4.72 1.11
N PRO A 182 5.39 3.78 0.14
CA PRO A 182 4.06 3.34 -0.30
C PRO A 182 3.19 2.76 0.83
N VAL A 183 3.77 2.17 1.88
CA VAL A 183 2.98 1.62 2.98
C VAL A 183 2.14 2.69 3.68
N VAL A 184 2.60 3.94 3.71
CA VAL A 184 1.86 5.05 4.33
C VAL A 184 0.52 5.27 3.62
N THR A 185 0.50 5.12 2.28
CA THR A 185 -0.72 5.29 1.50
C THR A 185 -1.61 4.05 1.53
N TYR A 186 -1.02 2.85 1.62
CA TYR A 186 -1.78 1.59 1.62
C TYR A 186 -2.21 1.13 3.02
N ALA A 187 -1.67 1.68 4.09
CA ALA A 187 -2.09 1.35 5.45
C ALA A 187 -3.54 1.81 5.73
N VAL A 188 -3.95 2.94 5.15
CA VAL A 188 -5.29 3.51 5.41
C VAL A 188 -6.41 2.85 4.60
N VAL A 189 -6.06 2.00 3.62
CA VAL A 189 -6.99 1.24 2.78
C VAL A 189 -6.69 -0.26 2.87
N GLN A 190 -7.54 -1.10 2.29
CA GLN A 190 -7.35 -2.54 2.34
C GLN A 190 -6.26 -2.94 1.33
N PRO A 191 -5.13 -3.54 1.75
CA PRO A 191 -4.12 -3.99 0.81
C PRO A 191 -4.68 -5.19 0.05
N VAL A 192 -4.75 -5.06 -1.27
CA VAL A 192 -5.09 -6.15 -2.19
C VAL A 192 -3.85 -6.62 -2.94
N LEU A 193 -3.93 -7.84 -3.47
CA LEU A 193 -2.77 -8.55 -3.98
C LEU A 193 -1.92 -7.77 -5.00
N ARG A 194 -2.58 -6.99 -5.85
CA ARG A 194 -1.94 -6.20 -6.90
C ARG A 194 -1.00 -5.12 -6.37
N TYR A 195 -1.19 -4.63 -5.14
CA TYR A 195 -0.36 -3.56 -4.58
C TYR A 195 1.04 -4.07 -4.21
N HIS A 196 1.18 -5.37 -3.97
CA HIS A 196 2.47 -5.98 -3.68
C HIS A 196 3.44 -5.96 -4.87
N TYR A 197 2.92 -5.87 -6.11
CA TYR A 197 3.75 -5.75 -7.31
C TYR A 197 4.59 -4.49 -7.32
N LEU A 198 4.15 -3.44 -6.60
CA LEU A 198 4.89 -2.20 -6.47
C LEU A 198 6.19 -2.37 -5.68
N ILE A 199 6.22 -3.31 -4.74
CA ILE A 199 7.32 -3.48 -3.80
C ILE A 199 8.17 -4.73 -4.03
N HIS A 200 7.62 -5.81 -4.60
CA HIS A 200 8.31 -7.09 -4.68
C HIS A 200 9.69 -7.00 -5.36
N GLY A 201 9.79 -6.32 -6.51
CA GLY A 201 11.08 -6.16 -7.20
C GLY A 201 12.10 -5.39 -6.36
N ILE A 202 11.65 -4.37 -5.64
CA ILE A 202 12.49 -3.52 -4.80
C ILE A 202 12.92 -4.29 -3.53
N SER A 203 12.01 -5.07 -2.94
CA SER A 203 12.30 -5.95 -1.81
C SER A 203 13.38 -6.97 -2.16
N ILE A 204 13.28 -7.64 -3.32
CA ILE A 204 14.29 -8.60 -3.79
C ILE A 204 15.63 -7.91 -4.00
N PHE A 205 15.65 -6.76 -4.67
CA PHE A 205 16.89 -6.00 -4.89
C PHE A 205 17.60 -5.66 -3.57
N LEU A 206 16.86 -5.10 -2.60
CA LEU A 206 17.41 -4.74 -1.29
C LEU A 206 17.79 -5.96 -0.45
N ALA A 207 17.06 -7.07 -0.58
CA ALA A 207 17.40 -8.32 0.09
C ALA A 207 18.74 -8.88 -0.39
N VAL A 208 18.96 -8.91 -1.71
CA VAL A 208 20.22 -9.36 -2.30
C VAL A 208 21.37 -8.45 -1.90
N GLU A 209 21.17 -7.13 -1.94
CA GLU A 209 22.20 -6.17 -1.53
C GLU A 209 22.54 -6.28 -0.04
N PHE A 210 21.54 -6.54 0.81
CA PHE A 210 21.72 -6.80 2.23
C PHE A 210 22.59 -8.03 2.47
N VAL A 211 22.21 -9.16 1.87
CA VAL A 211 22.95 -10.42 2.00
C VAL A 211 24.37 -10.27 1.48
N ARG A 212 24.56 -9.66 0.30
CA ARG A 212 25.88 -9.44 -0.30
C ARG A 212 26.81 -8.67 0.64
N ARG A 213 26.31 -7.62 1.29
CA ARG A 213 27.09 -6.80 2.23
C ARG A 213 27.42 -7.54 3.52
N VAL A 214 26.45 -8.27 4.09
CA VAL A 214 26.68 -9.08 5.29
C VAL A 214 27.73 -10.14 5.03
N VAL A 215 27.62 -10.87 3.92
CA VAL A 215 28.61 -11.90 3.53
C VAL A 215 29.99 -11.27 3.32
N GLY A 216 30.07 -10.12 2.64
CA GLY A 216 31.33 -9.39 2.45
C GLY A 216 31.99 -8.97 3.77
N MET A 217 31.19 -8.50 4.73
CA MET A 217 31.68 -8.11 6.06
C MET A 217 32.23 -9.30 6.85
N VAL A 218 31.52 -10.43 6.86
CA VAL A 218 31.95 -11.66 7.53
C VAL A 218 33.23 -12.20 6.89
N ALA A 219 33.33 -12.20 5.56
CA ALA A 219 34.51 -12.66 4.83
C ALA A 219 35.74 -11.78 5.10
N ALA A 220 35.57 -10.46 5.14
CA ALA A 220 36.65 -9.53 5.48
C ALA A 220 37.14 -9.72 6.91
N ASN A 221 36.23 -9.91 7.87
CA ASN A 221 36.60 -10.12 9.27
C ASN A 221 37.39 -11.43 9.48
N ARG A 222 37.02 -12.50 8.78
CA ARG A 222 37.77 -13.78 8.82
C ARG A 222 39.20 -13.66 8.30
N ARG A 223 39.45 -12.79 7.30
CA ARG A 223 40.80 -12.53 6.77
C ARG A 223 41.66 -11.64 7.69
N ALA A 224 41.06 -10.92 8.62
CA ALA A 224 41.79 -10.07 9.56
C ALA A 224 42.24 -10.82 10.82
N VAL A 225 41.64 -11.98 11.11
CA VAL A 225 41.88 -12.78 12.32
C VAL A 225 42.78 -14.00 12.06
N GLY A 226 42.93 -14.43 10.81
CA GLY A 226 43.81 -15.53 10.40
C GLY A 226 45.01 -15.04 9.63
#